data_AF-A0A4Y9LMN6-F1
#
_entry.id   AF-A0A4Y9LMN6-F1
#
_cell.length_a   1.000
_cell.length_b   1.000
_cell.length_c   1.000
_cell.angle_alpha   90.00
_cell.angle_beta   90.00
_cell.angle_gamma   90.00
#
_symmetry.space_group_name_H-M   'P 1'
#
loop_
_entity.id
_entity.type
_entity.pdbx_description
1 polymer ?
#
loop_
_entity_poly.entity_id
_entity_poly.type
_entity_poly.pdbx_seq_one_letter_code
_entity_poly.pdbx_strand_id
1 'polypeptide(L)'
;MGATAEAGDDDTRVIKFLVGSRRLGKFSYTWRIGSGGTSFYIKPLPAALQEIKVSLHGPDSARGLTGGYKIELDESAGSTQQDAGALTKLVNWPQRRWFGGHEVLPGVDLVVRLRFPWDLFDAQAVSAQPPPRGPRAREFGGLIPTPARGHAADVDVFVCRDEPYWPNEEQSRRDNANLGPIKNKAGQYLTAQVVHRHIEQEPSPVAGSAPVGPLGAPPVFDRLRGLGAAFDDTAEFLWLEEMWLSRSEMQREALSIFRAPS
;
A
#
# COMPACT_ATOMS: atom_id res chain seq x y z
N MET A 1 -24.03 -8.64 -23.27
CA MET A 1 -23.94 -10.09 -22.98
C MET A 1 -22.65 -10.27 -22.16
N GLY A 2 -22.65 -10.23 -20.84
CA GLY A 2 -23.57 -10.86 -19.90
C GLY A 2 -22.88 -12.11 -19.33
N ALA A 3 -21.74 -11.94 -18.65
CA ALA A 3 -21.08 -13.00 -17.92
C ALA A 3 -21.52 -12.90 -16.45
N THR A 4 -22.61 -13.59 -16.12
CA THR A 4 -22.91 -13.98 -14.75
C THR A 4 -21.90 -15.04 -14.36
N ALA A 5 -20.99 -14.70 -13.45
CA ALA A 5 -20.14 -15.68 -12.79
C ALA A 5 -21.02 -16.46 -11.81
N GLU A 6 -21.37 -17.68 -12.17
CA GLU A 6 -21.88 -18.67 -11.23
C GLU A 6 -20.81 -18.93 -10.15
N ALA A 7 -21.26 -19.07 -8.90
CA ALA A 7 -20.43 -19.28 -7.73
C ALA A 7 -19.73 -20.65 -7.78
N GLY A 8 -18.61 -20.70 -8.49
CA GLY A 8 -17.57 -21.70 -8.30
C GLY A 8 -16.70 -21.32 -7.10
N ASP A 9 -16.25 -22.33 -6.37
CA ASP A 9 -15.37 -22.33 -5.20
C ASP A 9 -13.96 -21.71 -5.48
N ASP A 10 -13.91 -20.48 -6.00
CA ASP A 10 -12.74 -19.90 -6.67
C ASP A 10 -12.04 -18.84 -5.80
N ASP A 11 -11.51 -19.32 -4.67
CA ASP A 11 -10.11 -19.22 -4.20
C ASP A 11 -9.24 -18.05 -4.74
N THR A 12 -9.78 -16.83 -4.86
CA THR A 12 -8.97 -15.63 -5.13
C THR A 12 -8.11 -15.34 -3.91
N ARG A 13 -6.90 -15.92 -3.91
CA ARG A 13 -5.94 -15.80 -2.81
C ARG A 13 -5.11 -14.52 -2.87
N VAL A 14 -5.12 -13.84 -4.02
CA VAL A 14 -4.19 -12.75 -4.30
C VAL A 14 -4.84 -11.68 -5.19
N ILE A 15 -4.77 -10.43 -4.72
CA ILE A 15 -5.02 -9.22 -5.51
C ILE A 15 -3.65 -8.62 -5.85
N LYS A 16 -3.41 -8.31 -7.12
CA LYS A 16 -2.34 -7.43 -7.56
C LYS A 16 -2.95 -6.17 -8.11
N PHE A 17 -2.47 -5.02 -7.69
CA PHE A 17 -2.93 -3.74 -8.22
C PHE A 17 -1.81 -2.73 -8.34
N LEU A 18 -2.08 -1.69 -9.10
CA LEU A 18 -1.25 -0.49 -9.20
C LEU A 18 -2.09 0.68 -9.71
N VAL A 19 -1.63 1.88 -9.44
CA VAL A 19 -2.17 3.11 -10.00
C VAL A 19 -1.36 3.49 -11.22
N GLY A 20 -2.00 3.87 -12.31
CA GLY A 20 -1.26 4.32 -13.48
C GLY A 20 -2.07 4.55 -14.73
N SER A 21 -1.37 4.94 -15.79
CA SER A 21 -1.94 5.21 -17.10
C SER A 21 -1.16 4.48 -18.19
N ARG A 22 -1.85 3.58 -18.90
CA ARG A 22 -1.28 2.92 -20.09
C ARG A 22 -0.88 3.92 -21.16
N ARG A 23 -1.65 5.02 -21.31
CA ARG A 23 -1.38 6.08 -22.28
C ARG A 23 -0.09 6.82 -21.97
N LEU A 24 0.14 7.16 -20.69
CA LEU A 24 1.33 7.90 -20.28
C LEU A 24 2.54 6.99 -20.04
N GLY A 25 2.33 5.67 -19.94
CA GLY A 25 3.36 4.72 -19.54
C GLY A 25 3.89 4.98 -18.13
N LYS A 26 3.06 5.54 -17.25
CA LYS A 26 3.41 5.88 -15.86
C LYS A 26 2.65 4.97 -14.92
N PHE A 27 3.37 4.28 -14.05
CA PHE A 27 2.82 3.31 -13.11
C PHE A 27 3.42 3.52 -11.72
N SER A 28 2.61 3.27 -10.69
CA SER A 28 3.04 3.07 -9.31
C SER A 28 3.82 1.77 -9.18
N TYR A 29 4.33 1.45 -7.99
CA TYR A 29 4.75 0.09 -7.70
C TYR A 29 3.54 -0.85 -7.81
N THR A 30 3.79 -2.09 -8.23
CA THR A 30 2.75 -3.12 -8.16
C THR A 30 2.66 -3.59 -6.73
N TRP A 31 1.46 -3.53 -6.16
CA TRP A 31 1.16 -4.02 -4.83
C TRP A 31 0.48 -5.38 -4.93
N ARG A 32 0.80 -6.25 -3.99
CA ARG A 32 0.20 -7.57 -3.82
C ARG A 32 -0.43 -7.67 -2.45
N ILE A 33 -1.72 -7.96 -2.42
CA ILE A 33 -2.46 -8.35 -1.23
C ILE A 33 -2.77 -9.84 -1.35
N GLY A 34 -2.56 -10.64 -0.31
CA GLY A 34 -2.96 -12.03 -0.33
C GLY A 34 -3.06 -12.68 1.03
N SER A 35 -3.68 -13.86 1.10
CA SER A 35 -3.78 -14.65 2.33
C SER A 35 -2.70 -15.73 2.40
N GLY A 36 -2.28 -16.08 3.61
CA GLY A 36 -1.50 -17.29 3.89
C GLY A 36 -1.70 -17.75 5.32
N GLY A 37 -2.19 -18.98 5.49
CA GLY A 37 -2.63 -19.45 6.80
C GLY A 37 -3.82 -18.63 7.31
N THR A 38 -3.74 -18.18 8.56
CA THR A 38 -4.76 -17.36 9.25
C THR A 38 -4.48 -15.86 9.13
N SER A 39 -3.69 -15.43 8.14
CA SER A 39 -3.23 -14.04 8.03
C SER A 39 -3.29 -13.53 6.59
N PHE A 40 -3.34 -12.20 6.48
CA PHE A 40 -3.18 -11.51 5.20
C PHE A 40 -1.84 -10.78 5.14
N TYR A 41 -1.38 -10.51 3.93
CA TYR A 41 -0.12 -9.85 3.66
C TYR A 41 -0.28 -8.80 2.57
N ILE A 42 0.30 -7.63 2.78
CA ILE A 42 0.43 -6.56 1.80
C ILE A 42 1.92 -6.34 1.55
N LYS A 43 2.34 -6.43 0.29
CA LYS A 43 3.73 -6.24 -0.13
C LYS A 43 3.81 -5.55 -1.49
N PRO A 44 4.76 -4.63 -1.72
CA PRO A 44 5.13 -4.22 -3.08
C PRO A 44 5.85 -5.39 -3.78
N LEU A 45 5.74 -5.50 -5.11
CA LEU A 45 6.39 -6.53 -5.95
C LEU A 45 7.78 -6.18 -6.51
N PRO A 46 8.20 -4.90 -6.65
CA PRO A 46 9.58 -4.60 -7.01
C PRO A 46 10.58 -5.31 -6.08
N ALA A 47 11.63 -5.88 -6.67
CA ALA A 47 12.65 -6.65 -5.94
C ALA A 47 13.26 -5.83 -4.79
N ALA A 48 13.58 -4.58 -5.09
CA ALA A 48 14.20 -3.63 -4.18
C ALA A 48 13.34 -3.26 -2.95
N LEU A 49 12.05 -3.64 -2.93
CA LEU A 49 11.12 -3.36 -1.82
C LEU A 49 10.55 -4.66 -1.21
N GLN A 50 11.08 -5.85 -1.52
CA GLN A 50 10.52 -7.12 -1.04
C GLN A 50 10.57 -7.31 0.48
N GLU A 51 11.48 -6.60 1.15
CA GLU A 51 11.57 -6.57 2.61
C GLU A 51 10.35 -5.91 3.24
N ILE A 52 9.62 -5.07 2.51
CA ILE A 52 8.40 -4.43 3.03
C ILE A 52 7.29 -5.46 3.16
N LYS A 53 6.79 -5.60 4.40
CA LYS A 53 5.67 -6.49 4.70
C LYS A 53 4.75 -5.88 5.74
N VAL A 54 3.49 -5.71 5.36
CA VAL A 54 2.41 -5.58 6.34
C VAL A 54 1.76 -6.96 6.49
N SER A 55 1.70 -7.44 7.73
CA SER A 55 1.03 -8.68 8.11
C SER A 55 -0.20 -8.34 8.94
N LEU A 56 -1.34 -8.87 8.52
CA LEU A 56 -2.61 -8.63 9.17
C LEU A 56 -3.09 -9.93 9.81
N HIS A 57 -2.97 -10.02 11.13
CA HIS A 57 -3.35 -11.21 11.89
C HIS A 57 -4.71 -10.97 12.54
N GLY A 58 -5.70 -11.77 12.17
CA GLY A 58 -6.92 -11.83 12.96
C GLY A 58 -6.70 -12.44 14.34
N PRO A 59 -7.65 -12.26 15.27
CA PRO A 59 -7.72 -13.09 16.45
C PRO A 59 -7.80 -14.57 16.03
N ASP A 60 -6.88 -15.38 16.57
CA ASP A 60 -6.84 -16.82 16.37
C ASP A 60 -7.03 -17.47 17.74
N SER A 61 -8.29 -17.68 18.10
CA SER A 61 -8.68 -18.23 19.40
C SER A 61 -8.13 -19.64 19.62
N ALA A 62 -7.95 -20.43 18.55
CA ALA A 62 -7.34 -21.76 18.61
C ALA A 62 -5.85 -21.72 19.00
N ARG A 63 -5.20 -20.55 18.87
CA ARG A 63 -3.80 -20.32 19.25
C ARG A 63 -3.62 -19.34 20.39
N GLY A 64 -4.71 -18.86 21.01
CA GLY A 64 -4.67 -17.87 22.08
C GLY A 64 -4.11 -16.51 21.64
N LEU A 65 -4.16 -16.20 20.33
CA LEU A 65 -3.70 -14.91 19.81
C LEU A 65 -4.85 -13.90 19.89
N THR A 66 -4.61 -12.78 20.57
CA THR A 66 -5.57 -11.67 20.73
C THR A 66 -5.88 -10.92 19.45
N GLY A 67 -5.24 -11.28 18.33
CA GLY A 67 -5.29 -10.54 17.06
C GLY A 67 -4.40 -9.32 17.09
N GLY A 68 -4.15 -8.74 15.92
CA GLY A 68 -3.39 -7.51 15.77
C GLY A 68 -2.75 -7.37 14.40
N TYR A 69 -2.49 -6.13 14.02
CA TYR A 69 -1.88 -5.81 12.74
C TYR A 69 -0.43 -5.38 12.95
N LYS A 70 0.44 -5.72 12.00
CA LYS A 70 1.88 -5.50 12.14
C LYS A 70 2.49 -5.06 10.82
N ILE A 71 3.33 -4.04 10.89
CA ILE A 71 4.27 -3.70 9.82
C ILE A 71 5.67 -4.09 10.27
N GLU A 72 6.43 -4.70 9.38
CA GLU A 72 7.83 -5.08 9.62
C GLU A 72 8.66 -5.02 8.33
N LEU A 73 9.97 -4.84 8.50
CA LEU A 73 10.95 -5.21 7.48
C LEU A 73 11.27 -6.69 7.63
N ASP A 74 10.91 -7.48 6.62
CA ASP A 74 11.17 -8.90 6.52
C ASP A 74 12.62 -9.12 6.09
N GLU A 75 13.55 -9.12 7.05
CA GLU A 75 15.00 -9.30 6.82
C GLU A 75 15.31 -10.62 6.07
N SER A 76 14.41 -11.61 6.15
CA SER A 76 14.54 -12.88 5.43
C SER A 76 14.26 -12.77 3.92
N ALA A 77 13.65 -11.67 3.47
CA ALA A 77 13.38 -11.40 2.07
C ALA A 77 14.64 -10.96 1.29
N GLY A 78 15.76 -10.77 1.98
CA GLY A 78 17.11 -10.73 1.42
C GLY A 78 17.30 -9.74 0.29
N SER A 79 17.44 -8.44 0.60
CA SER A 79 18.08 -7.52 -0.33
C SER A 79 19.54 -7.94 -0.52
N THR A 80 19.95 -8.20 -1.76
CA THR A 80 21.37 -8.36 -2.05
C THR A 80 22.08 -7.03 -1.76
N GLN A 81 23.38 -7.02 -1.46
CA GLN A 81 24.15 -5.79 -1.20
C GLN A 81 24.00 -4.69 -2.29
N GLN A 82 23.52 -5.03 -3.49
CA GLN A 82 23.19 -4.09 -4.57
C GLN A 82 21.87 -3.29 -4.35
N ASP A 83 21.01 -3.73 -3.43
CA ASP A 83 19.69 -3.17 -3.13
C ASP A 83 19.70 -2.22 -1.92
N ALA A 84 20.85 -1.98 -1.27
CA ALA A 84 20.97 -1.03 -0.16
C ALA A 84 20.46 0.38 -0.52
N GLY A 85 20.52 0.77 -1.80
CA GLY A 85 19.96 2.02 -2.32
C GLY A 85 18.44 2.05 -2.46
N ALA A 86 17.72 0.97 -2.14
CA ALA A 86 16.27 0.90 -2.13
C ALA A 86 15.67 1.03 -0.72
N LEU A 87 16.35 0.51 0.31
CA LEU A 87 16.02 0.78 1.71
C LEU A 87 16.20 2.26 2.07
N THR A 88 17.13 2.96 1.41
CA THR A 88 17.25 4.42 1.57
C THR A 88 16.02 5.16 1.06
N LYS A 89 15.18 4.55 0.23
CA LYS A 89 13.94 5.17 -0.30
C LYS A 89 12.74 4.96 0.61
N LEU A 90 12.97 4.54 1.85
CA LEU A 90 11.95 4.38 2.88
C LEU A 90 11.98 5.57 3.84
N VAL A 91 10.82 6.17 4.07
CA VAL A 91 10.67 7.29 5.01
C VAL A 91 9.82 6.85 6.21
N ASN A 92 10.29 7.15 7.42
CA ASN A 92 9.59 6.84 8.69
C ASN A 92 9.19 5.36 8.84
N TRP A 93 9.93 4.46 8.21
CA TRP A 93 9.57 3.05 8.19
C TRP A 93 9.94 2.38 9.52
N PRO A 94 8.98 1.79 10.26
CA PRO A 94 9.31 1.10 11.50
C PRO A 94 10.01 -0.22 11.22
N GLN A 95 11.03 -0.58 12.01
CA GLN A 95 11.63 -1.91 11.93
C GLN A 95 10.57 -2.99 12.21
N ARG A 96 9.78 -2.78 13.27
CA ARG A 96 8.59 -3.58 13.60
C ARG A 96 7.67 -2.75 14.49
N ARG A 97 6.38 -2.67 14.16
CA ARG A 97 5.36 -2.05 15.04
C ARG A 97 4.02 -2.76 14.89
N TRP A 98 3.36 -3.01 16.03
CA TRP A 98 1.99 -3.50 16.11
C TRP A 98 1.01 -2.34 16.19
N PHE A 99 -0.21 -2.54 15.69
CA PHE A 99 -1.30 -1.57 15.72
C PHE A 99 -2.67 -2.26 15.73
N GLY A 100 -3.69 -1.53 16.20
CA GLY A 100 -5.04 -2.06 16.46
C GLY A 100 -5.99 -2.04 15.26
N GLY A 101 -5.80 -1.11 14.32
CA GLY A 101 -6.78 -0.83 13.26
C GLY A 101 -7.90 0.08 13.76
N HIS A 102 -8.61 0.72 12.82
CA HIS A 102 -9.75 1.58 13.11
C HIS A 102 -11.05 0.81 12.92
N GLU A 103 -11.76 0.48 13.99
CA GLU A 103 -13.06 -0.20 13.89
C GLU A 103 -14.11 0.77 13.30
N VAL A 104 -14.48 0.57 12.03
CA VAL A 104 -15.46 1.42 11.32
C VAL A 104 -16.89 0.93 11.52
N LEU A 105 -17.04 -0.38 11.79
CA LEU A 105 -18.28 -1.08 12.15
C LEU A 105 -17.92 -2.28 13.02
N PRO A 106 -18.85 -2.81 13.83
CA PRO A 106 -18.62 -4.02 14.62
C PRO A 106 -17.96 -5.15 13.81
N GLY A 107 -16.71 -5.50 14.16
CA GLY A 107 -15.97 -6.57 13.49
C GLY A 107 -15.38 -6.23 12.10
N VAL A 108 -15.31 -4.93 11.76
CA VAL A 108 -14.71 -4.43 10.52
C VAL A 108 -13.71 -3.33 10.84
N ASP A 109 -12.43 -3.60 10.59
CA ASP A 109 -11.35 -2.66 10.85
C ASP A 109 -10.79 -2.10 9.54
N LEU A 110 -10.67 -0.78 9.42
CA LEU A 110 -9.75 -0.14 8.47
C LEU A 110 -8.33 -0.29 9.01
N VAL A 111 -7.47 -0.99 8.29
CA VAL A 111 -6.14 -1.35 8.78
C VAL A 111 -5.01 -0.62 8.06
N VAL A 112 -5.16 -0.38 6.76
CA VAL A 112 -4.15 0.27 5.95
C VAL A 112 -4.82 1.20 4.96
N ARG A 113 -4.24 2.39 4.79
CA ARG A 113 -4.51 3.27 3.64
C ARG A 113 -3.26 3.40 2.81
N LEU A 114 -3.30 2.91 1.58
CA LEU A 114 -2.25 3.16 0.60
C LEU A 114 -2.60 4.40 -0.21
N ARG A 115 -1.71 5.39 -0.27
CA ARG A 115 -1.92 6.66 -0.96
C ARG A 115 -0.99 6.81 -2.17
N PHE A 116 -1.58 7.29 -3.27
CA PHE A 116 -0.90 7.55 -4.54
C PHE A 116 -1.26 8.96 -5.04
N PRO A 117 -0.45 9.98 -4.73
CA PRO A 117 -0.68 11.36 -5.17
C PRO A 117 -0.60 11.54 -6.69
N TRP A 118 -1.34 12.51 -7.24
CA TRP A 118 -1.40 12.77 -8.70
C TRP A 118 -0.07 13.12 -9.36
N ASP A 119 0.82 13.80 -8.65
CA ASP A 119 2.11 14.28 -9.16
C ASP A 119 3.10 13.13 -9.40
N LEU A 120 2.83 11.94 -8.89
CA LEU A 120 3.53 10.71 -9.29
C LEU A 120 3.28 10.32 -10.75
N PHE A 121 2.28 10.90 -11.40
CA PHE A 121 1.83 10.48 -12.74
C PHE A 121 1.81 11.61 -13.75
N ASP A 122 2.43 12.75 -13.43
CA ASP A 122 2.56 13.87 -14.37
C ASP A 122 3.45 13.50 -15.59
N ALA A 123 3.52 14.40 -16.57
CA ALA A 123 4.29 14.15 -17.80
C ALA A 123 5.80 14.01 -17.55
N GLN A 124 6.32 14.64 -16.51
CA GLN A 124 7.73 14.67 -16.14
C GLN A 124 8.12 13.52 -15.21
N ALA A 125 7.14 12.83 -14.62
CA ALA A 125 7.33 11.71 -13.71
C ALA A 125 8.07 10.56 -14.38
N VAL A 126 8.97 9.92 -13.65
CA VAL A 126 9.52 8.61 -14.03
C VAL A 126 8.59 7.51 -13.50
N SER A 127 8.31 6.49 -14.32
CA SER A 127 7.54 5.33 -13.88
C SER A 127 8.27 4.59 -12.76
N ALA A 128 7.55 4.12 -11.76
CA ALA A 128 8.11 3.41 -10.61
C ALA A 128 8.80 2.09 -11.00
N GLN A 129 8.30 1.48 -12.09
CA GLN A 129 8.69 0.17 -12.59
C GLN A 129 8.42 0.11 -14.11
N PRO A 130 9.03 -0.86 -14.82
CA PRO A 130 8.58 -1.24 -16.15
C PRO A 130 7.11 -1.63 -16.16
N PRO A 131 6.45 -1.65 -17.33
CA PRO A 131 5.07 -2.13 -17.43
C PRO A 131 4.92 -3.50 -16.73
N PRO A 132 3.97 -3.62 -15.80
CA PRO A 132 3.76 -4.84 -15.04
C PRO A 132 3.35 -5.98 -15.96
N ARG A 133 3.77 -7.21 -15.64
CA ARG A 133 3.20 -8.40 -16.28
C ARG A 133 1.74 -8.54 -15.85
N GLY A 134 0.90 -9.07 -16.74
CA GLY A 134 -0.49 -9.38 -16.41
C GLY A 134 -0.61 -10.38 -15.25
N PRO A 135 -1.77 -10.41 -14.56
CA PRO A 135 -2.01 -11.39 -13.50
C PRO A 135 -1.92 -12.82 -14.04
N ARG A 136 -1.48 -13.76 -13.20
CA ARG A 136 -1.50 -15.21 -13.49
C ARG A 136 -2.88 -15.79 -13.18
N ALA A 137 -3.09 -17.06 -13.53
CA ALA A 137 -4.27 -17.80 -13.10
C ALA A 137 -4.46 -17.71 -11.58
N ARG A 138 -5.69 -17.47 -11.12
CA ARG A 138 -6.08 -17.26 -9.71
C ARG A 138 -5.51 -16.00 -9.04
N GLU A 139 -5.00 -15.06 -9.83
CA GLU A 139 -4.66 -13.71 -9.37
C GLU A 139 -5.65 -12.71 -9.95
N PHE A 140 -6.18 -11.83 -9.11
CA PHE A 140 -6.89 -10.64 -9.59
C PHE A 140 -5.87 -9.55 -9.96
N GLY A 141 -6.09 -8.85 -11.08
CA GLY A 141 -5.25 -7.73 -11.52
C GLY A 141 -6.05 -6.45 -11.66
N GLY A 142 -5.78 -5.45 -10.81
CA GLY A 142 -6.39 -4.13 -10.84
C GLY A 142 -5.46 -3.06 -11.44
N LEU A 143 -5.93 -2.34 -12.45
CA LEU A 143 -5.32 -1.08 -12.87
C LEU A 143 -6.21 0.06 -12.41
N ILE A 144 -5.77 0.77 -11.37
CA ILE A 144 -6.45 1.95 -10.85
C ILE A 144 -6.04 3.15 -11.72
N PRO A 145 -7.01 3.95 -12.23
CA PRO A 145 -6.69 5.11 -13.02
C PRO A 145 -5.91 6.15 -12.20
N THR A 146 -5.04 6.91 -12.87
CA THR A 146 -4.34 8.03 -12.23
C THR A 146 -5.34 9.04 -11.66
N PRO A 147 -5.16 9.54 -10.43
CA PRO A 147 -6.06 10.54 -9.87
C PRO A 147 -5.95 11.88 -10.63
N ALA A 148 -7.00 12.70 -10.53
CA ALA A 148 -6.99 14.05 -11.06
C ALA A 148 -5.98 14.94 -10.33
N ARG A 149 -5.58 16.06 -10.94
CA ARG A 149 -4.70 17.04 -10.28
C ARG A 149 -5.31 17.50 -8.93
N GLY A 150 -4.47 17.63 -7.91
CA GLY A 150 -4.90 17.97 -6.54
C GLY A 150 -5.47 16.78 -5.74
N HIS A 151 -5.63 15.61 -6.37
CA HIS A 151 -6.18 14.42 -5.72
C HIS A 151 -5.14 13.32 -5.55
N ALA A 152 -5.42 12.41 -4.64
CA ALA A 152 -4.76 11.12 -4.52
C ALA A 152 -5.75 10.00 -4.83
N ALA A 153 -5.25 8.91 -5.40
CA ALA A 153 -5.94 7.64 -5.34
C ALA A 153 -5.52 6.97 -4.03
N ASP A 154 -6.48 6.69 -3.17
CA ASP A 154 -6.26 5.96 -1.93
C ASP A 154 -6.87 4.56 -2.06
N VAL A 155 -6.22 3.57 -1.46
CA VAL A 155 -6.72 2.21 -1.32
C VAL A 155 -6.88 1.92 0.16
N ASP A 156 -8.11 1.95 0.62
CA ASP A 156 -8.49 1.65 2.00
C ASP A 156 -8.67 0.14 2.12
N VAL A 157 -7.92 -0.49 3.02
CA VAL A 157 -7.92 -1.93 3.24
C VAL A 157 -8.64 -2.25 4.53
N PHE A 158 -9.63 -3.13 4.45
CA PHE A 158 -10.44 -3.55 5.58
C PHE A 158 -10.19 -5.02 5.90
N VAL A 159 -10.13 -5.34 7.20
CA VAL A 159 -10.18 -6.72 7.70
C VAL A 159 -11.54 -6.90 8.36
N CYS A 160 -12.28 -7.90 7.90
CA CYS A 160 -13.64 -8.18 8.32
C CYS A 160 -13.71 -9.57 8.96
N ARG A 161 -14.33 -9.67 10.13
CA ARG A 161 -14.37 -10.92 10.90
C ARG A 161 -15.27 -11.97 10.26
N ASP A 162 -16.50 -11.58 9.90
CA ASP A 162 -17.58 -12.52 9.59
C ASP A 162 -18.04 -12.44 8.14
N GLU A 163 -18.12 -11.24 7.56
CA GLU A 163 -18.57 -11.02 6.18
C GLU A 163 -17.72 -9.95 5.46
N PRO A 164 -17.54 -10.02 4.13
CA PRO A 164 -16.90 -8.95 3.37
C PRO A 164 -17.63 -7.63 3.52
N TYR A 165 -16.87 -6.54 3.64
CA TYR A 165 -17.42 -5.19 3.71
C TYR A 165 -16.78 -4.26 2.67
N TRP A 166 -17.60 -3.45 1.98
CA TRP A 166 -17.16 -2.26 1.27
C TRP A 166 -18.08 -1.10 1.63
N PRO A 167 -17.54 0.07 2.04
CA PRO A 167 -18.36 1.26 2.24
C PRO A 167 -19.17 1.59 0.98
N ASN A 168 -20.48 1.81 1.09
CA ASN A 168 -21.35 2.13 -0.05
C ASN A 168 -21.21 1.14 -1.24
N GLU A 169 -21.21 -0.16 -0.95
CA GLU A 169 -20.87 -1.24 -1.88
C GLU A 169 -21.55 -1.15 -3.26
N GLU A 170 -22.83 -0.80 -3.31
CA GLU A 170 -23.57 -0.67 -4.56
C GLU A 170 -22.91 0.34 -5.51
N GLN A 171 -22.57 1.52 -4.97
CA GLN A 171 -21.92 2.57 -5.75
C GLN A 171 -20.49 2.19 -6.10
N SER A 172 -19.73 1.68 -5.13
CA SER A 172 -18.33 1.35 -5.36
C SER A 172 -18.15 0.20 -6.36
N ARG A 173 -19.10 -0.74 -6.44
CA ARG A 173 -19.15 -1.75 -7.52
C ARG A 173 -19.39 -1.14 -8.89
N ARG A 174 -20.31 -0.18 -9.02
CA ARG A 174 -20.54 0.54 -10.28
C ARG A 174 -19.28 1.26 -10.77
N ASP A 175 -18.53 1.81 -9.82
CA ASP A 175 -17.30 2.56 -10.10
C ASP A 175 -16.07 1.63 -10.29
N ASN A 176 -16.24 0.31 -10.18
CA ASN A 176 -15.15 -0.68 -10.17
C ASN A 176 -14.06 -0.37 -9.12
N ALA A 177 -14.48 0.18 -7.98
CA ALA A 177 -13.60 0.57 -6.88
C ALA A 177 -13.31 -0.57 -5.88
N ASN A 178 -13.99 -1.71 -6.01
CA ASN A 178 -13.86 -2.82 -5.06
C ASN A 178 -12.71 -3.75 -5.47
N LEU A 179 -11.84 -4.07 -4.52
CA LEU A 179 -10.84 -5.11 -4.62
C LEU A 179 -11.17 -6.22 -3.62
N GLY A 180 -11.07 -7.48 -4.05
CA GLY A 180 -11.40 -8.66 -3.23
C GLY A 180 -12.83 -9.16 -3.39
N PRO A 181 -13.34 -9.97 -2.46
CA PRO A 181 -12.74 -10.28 -1.15
C PRO A 181 -11.65 -11.36 -1.24
N ILE A 182 -10.73 -11.38 -0.27
CA ILE A 182 -9.83 -12.51 -0.01
C ILE A 182 -10.24 -13.14 1.31
N LYS A 183 -10.43 -14.46 1.36
CA LYS A 183 -10.72 -15.20 2.60
C LYS A 183 -9.46 -15.90 3.12
N ASN A 184 -9.18 -15.82 4.42
CA ASN A 184 -8.08 -16.57 5.05
C ASN A 184 -8.57 -17.89 5.70
N LYS A 185 -7.65 -18.71 6.22
CA LYS A 185 -8.01 -19.99 6.87
C LYS A 185 -8.71 -19.84 8.23
N ALA A 186 -8.70 -18.64 8.83
CA ALA A 186 -9.47 -18.35 10.04
C ALA A 186 -10.93 -17.96 9.72
N GLY A 187 -11.31 -17.94 8.44
CA GLY A 187 -12.66 -17.58 8.02
C GLY A 187 -12.90 -16.09 7.83
N GLN A 188 -11.90 -15.25 8.14
CA GLN A 188 -11.99 -13.80 7.97
C GLN A 188 -11.83 -13.38 6.52
N TYR A 189 -12.22 -12.14 6.24
CA TYR A 189 -12.17 -11.52 4.93
C TYR A 189 -11.27 -10.29 4.92
N LEU A 190 -10.57 -10.08 3.82
CA LEU A 190 -9.93 -8.82 3.48
C LEU A 190 -10.58 -8.27 2.24
N THR A 191 -11.03 -7.02 2.33
CA THR A 191 -11.52 -6.23 1.22
C THR A 191 -10.68 -4.97 1.08
N ALA A 192 -10.68 -4.36 -0.10
CA ALA A 192 -10.16 -3.02 -0.24
C ALA A 192 -11.04 -2.18 -1.17
N GLN A 193 -11.03 -0.88 -0.96
CA GLN A 193 -11.79 0.09 -1.73
C GLN A 193 -10.86 1.20 -2.25
N VAL A 194 -11.00 1.51 -3.52
CA VAL A 194 -10.35 2.65 -4.16
C VAL A 194 -11.20 3.91 -3.92
N VAL A 195 -10.59 4.95 -3.38
CA VAL A 195 -11.25 6.24 -3.13
C VAL A 195 -10.36 7.36 -3.66
N HIS A 196 -10.93 8.30 -4.41
CA HIS A 196 -10.18 9.48 -4.85
C HIS A 196 -10.44 10.63 -3.88
N ARG A 197 -9.39 11.13 -3.24
CA ARG A 197 -9.49 12.17 -2.20
C ARG A 197 -8.71 13.41 -2.57
N HIS A 198 -9.22 14.58 -2.19
CA HIS A 198 -8.50 15.84 -2.35
C HIS A 198 -7.39 15.92 -1.30
N ILE A 199 -6.14 16.12 -1.72
CA ILE A 199 -4.98 15.98 -0.81
C ILE A 199 -4.98 17.05 0.28
N GLU A 200 -5.46 18.25 -0.01
CA GLU A 200 -5.53 19.33 1.00
C GLU A 200 -6.64 19.11 2.04
N GLN A 201 -7.69 18.34 1.69
CA GLN A 201 -8.81 18.10 2.61
C GLN A 201 -8.55 16.91 3.53
N GLU A 202 -7.80 15.92 3.03
CA GLU A 202 -7.38 14.75 3.79
C GLU A 202 -5.86 14.60 3.66
N PRO A 203 -5.03 15.44 4.33
CA PRO A 203 -3.59 15.38 4.20
C PRO A 203 -3.03 14.06 4.74
N SER A 204 -1.94 13.58 4.13
CA SER A 204 -1.24 12.40 4.63
C SER A 204 -0.32 12.79 5.80
N PRO A 205 -0.30 12.00 6.89
CA PRO A 205 0.67 12.21 7.97
C PRO A 205 2.12 11.96 7.52
N VAL A 206 2.34 11.27 6.39
CA VAL A 206 3.68 11.01 5.84
C VAL A 206 4.26 12.26 5.14
N ALA A 207 3.41 13.10 4.53
CA ALA A 207 3.82 14.20 3.66
C ALA A 207 4.54 15.37 4.40
N GLY A 208 4.55 15.37 5.73
CA GLY A 208 5.19 16.41 6.55
C GLY A 208 6.62 16.10 7.03
N SER A 209 7.21 14.96 6.67
CA SER A 209 8.51 14.52 7.22
C SER A 209 9.65 14.64 6.22
N ALA A 210 10.82 15.17 6.59
CA ALA A 210 12.03 15.04 5.74
C ALA A 210 12.40 13.54 5.56
N PRO A 211 13.06 13.14 4.45
CA PRO A 211 13.52 13.93 3.30
C PRO A 211 12.42 14.21 2.26
N VAL A 212 11.15 14.07 2.65
CA VAL A 212 10.00 14.41 1.82
C VAL A 212 9.88 15.92 1.76
N GLY A 213 9.93 16.47 0.56
CA GLY A 213 9.47 17.85 0.33
C GLY A 213 7.98 17.87 0.04
N PRO A 214 7.32 19.05 -0.02
CA PRO A 214 5.92 19.14 -0.46
C PRO A 214 5.69 18.44 -1.82
N LEU A 215 4.43 18.20 -2.19
CA LEU A 215 4.11 17.59 -3.50
C LEU A 215 4.89 18.27 -4.63
N GLY A 216 5.57 17.48 -5.45
CA GLY A 216 6.44 17.95 -6.53
C GLY A 216 7.71 18.71 -6.12
N ALA A 217 8.07 18.75 -4.83
CA ALA A 217 9.10 19.66 -4.32
C ALA A 217 10.53 19.39 -4.79
N PRO A 218 11.03 18.14 -4.90
CA PRO A 218 12.36 17.96 -5.46
C PRO A 218 12.33 18.34 -6.94
N PRO A 219 13.30 19.12 -7.44
CA PRO A 219 13.46 19.35 -8.87
C PRO A 219 13.50 18.02 -9.63
N VAL A 220 13.00 17.97 -10.87
CA VAL A 220 12.87 16.71 -11.64
C VAL A 220 14.17 15.89 -11.68
N PHE A 221 15.34 16.55 -11.79
CA PHE A 221 16.64 15.88 -11.81
C PHE A 221 17.04 15.23 -10.48
N ASP A 222 16.42 15.66 -9.37
CA ASP A 222 16.70 15.20 -8.00
C ASP A 222 15.63 14.24 -7.47
N ARG A 223 14.53 14.04 -8.20
CA ARG A 223 13.43 13.17 -7.79
C ARG A 223 13.84 11.70 -7.78
N LEU A 224 13.54 11.04 -6.68
CA LEU A 224 13.49 9.59 -6.54
C LEU A 224 12.09 9.19 -6.12
N ARG A 225 11.54 8.12 -6.68
CA ARG A 225 10.32 7.53 -6.10
C ARG A 225 10.70 6.70 -4.88
N GLY A 226 9.98 6.91 -3.79
CA GLY A 226 10.10 6.14 -2.57
C GLY A 226 8.76 5.80 -1.96
N LEU A 227 8.82 5.28 -0.74
CA LEU A 227 7.67 4.87 0.04
C LEU A 227 7.83 5.39 1.48
N GLY A 228 6.80 6.02 2.01
CA GLY A 228 6.75 6.38 3.42
C GLY A 228 5.68 5.61 4.17
N ALA A 229 5.87 5.48 5.48
CA ALA A 229 4.88 4.95 6.40
C ALA A 229 4.64 5.93 7.54
N ALA A 230 3.40 6.02 8.01
CA ALA A 230 3.06 6.75 9.22
C ALA A 230 1.87 6.08 9.90
N PHE A 231 1.80 6.23 11.21
CA PHE A 231 0.63 5.80 11.97
C PHE A 231 -0.25 7.02 12.18
N ASP A 232 -1.54 6.85 11.92
CA ASP A 232 -2.51 7.79 12.44
C ASP A 232 -2.78 7.40 13.89
N ASP A 233 -2.13 8.06 14.85
CA ASP A 233 -2.32 7.75 16.27
C ASP A 233 -3.73 8.12 16.76
N THR A 234 -4.52 8.88 15.99
CA THR A 234 -5.91 9.22 16.34
C THR A 234 -6.89 8.19 15.80
N ALA A 235 -6.68 7.74 14.56
CA ALA A 235 -7.54 6.76 13.92
C ALA A 235 -7.06 5.31 14.09
N GLU A 236 -5.83 5.08 14.57
CA GLU A 236 -5.25 3.76 14.88
C GLU A 236 -5.00 2.83 13.67
N PHE A 237 -4.86 3.37 12.46
CA PHE A 237 -4.50 2.62 11.25
C PHE A 237 -3.18 3.09 10.62
N LEU A 238 -2.64 2.27 9.71
CA LEU A 238 -1.37 2.51 9.04
C LEU A 238 -1.56 3.25 7.71
N TRP A 239 -0.86 4.36 7.53
CA TRP A 239 -0.67 5.00 6.24
C TRP A 239 0.57 4.45 5.54
N LEU A 240 0.43 4.13 4.26
CA LEU A 240 1.53 3.87 3.33
C LEU A 240 1.38 4.84 2.16
N GLU A 241 2.45 5.53 1.78
CA GLU A 241 2.38 6.52 0.70
C GLU A 241 3.55 6.38 -0.27
N GLU A 242 3.25 6.20 -1.56
CA GLU A 242 4.24 6.43 -2.60
C GLU A 242 4.47 7.93 -2.76
N MET A 243 5.72 8.35 -2.89
CA MET A 243 6.07 9.76 -2.90
C MET A 243 7.37 10.07 -3.64
N TRP A 244 7.57 11.34 -3.96
CA TRP A 244 8.84 11.87 -4.42
C TRP A 244 9.76 12.20 -3.24
N LEU A 245 10.97 11.65 -3.28
CA LEU A 245 12.07 11.93 -2.36
C LEU A 245 13.14 12.74 -3.10
N SER A 246 13.89 13.55 -2.36
CA SER A 246 15.07 14.24 -2.87
C SER A 246 16.31 13.35 -2.70
N ARG A 247 16.98 13.04 -3.82
CA ARG A 247 18.25 12.29 -3.80
C ARG A 247 19.32 13.05 -3.02
N SER A 248 19.43 14.35 -3.24
CA SER A 248 20.44 15.19 -2.58
C SER A 248 20.22 15.31 -1.07
N GLU A 249 18.98 15.43 -0.60
CA GLU A 249 18.66 15.44 0.84
C GLU A 249 18.93 14.07 1.48
N MET A 250 18.54 12.97 0.83
CA MET A 250 18.87 11.63 1.31
C MET A 250 20.38 11.40 1.45
N GLN A 251 21.17 11.88 0.48
CA GLN A 251 22.63 11.82 0.55
C GLN A 251 23.18 12.66 1.70
N ARG A 252 22.60 13.85 1.92
CA ARG A 252 23.00 14.74 3.01
C ARG A 252 22.70 14.12 4.38
N GLU A 253 21.51 13.55 4.54
CA GLU A 253 21.10 12.86 5.77
C GLU A 253 22.01 11.67 6.06
N ALA A 254 22.27 10.81 5.06
CA ALA A 254 23.19 9.70 5.20
C ALA A 254 24.60 10.16 5.64
N LEU A 255 25.12 11.23 5.04
CA LEU A 255 26.41 11.81 5.43
C LEU A 255 26.39 12.43 6.84
N SER A 256 25.24 12.92 7.31
CA SER A 256 25.11 13.50 8.65
C SER A 256 25.24 12.44 9.75
N ILE A 257 24.72 11.23 9.52
CA ILE A 257 24.83 10.09 10.44
C ILE A 257 26.30 9.71 10.65
N PHE A 258 27.12 9.75 9.60
CA PHE A 258 28.57 9.47 9.71
C PHE A 258 29.37 10.60 10.36
N ARG A 259 28.80 11.81 10.51
CA ARG A 259 29.47 12.99 11.09
C ARG A 259 29.08 13.29 12.53
N ALA A 260 28.10 12.57 13.08
CA ALA A 260 27.74 12.72 14.49
C ALA A 260 28.90 12.22 15.37
N PRO A 261 29.48 13.04 16.26
CA PRO A 261 30.45 12.57 17.23
C PRO A 261 29.77 11.55 18.15
N SER A 262 30.40 10.38 18.29
CA SER A 262 30.03 9.32 19.23
C SER A 262 30.09 9.79 20.67
#